data_AF-A0A1J3KAQ4-F1
#
_entry.id   AF-A0A1J3KAQ4-F1
#
_cell.length_a   1.000
_cell.length_b   1.000
_cell.length_c   1.000
_cell.angle_alpha   90.00
_cell.angle_beta   90.00
_cell.angle_gamma   90.00
#
_symmetry.space_group_name_H-M   'P 1'
#
loop_
_entity.id
_entity.type
_entity.pdbx_description
1 polymer ?
#
loop_
_entity_poly.entity_id
_entity_poly.type
_entity_poly.pdbx_seq_one_letter_code
_entity_poly.pdbx_strand_id
1 'polypeptide(L)'
;KMRKLVRDLKESCSSMIELRYFPGGALTFELAMKFCYGINFEITASNVVALRCAAGYLEMTEDYKEENLIARTENYLDQIAFRSLTKSVQVLCSWETQEMAETFNIPDRCVEAIAINAFREQLVSGLSEELKGRDCLEWWIQEISALGIDYYTRVVSAMAKTGVRSESIVASLMHYSQESLKGVNVMNRNCTEQRVIVEA
;
A
#
# COMPACT_ATOMS: atom_id res chain seq x y z
N LYS A 1 21.18 13.52 9.47
CA LYS A 1 19.92 12.77 9.28
C LYS A 1 19.46 12.77 7.83
N MET A 2 19.53 13.89 7.09
CA MET A 2 19.23 13.98 5.65
C MET A 2 20.51 14.28 4.85
N ARG A 3 21.13 13.26 4.25
CA ARG A 3 22.46 13.40 3.63
C ARG A 3 22.42 14.27 2.37
N LYS A 4 21.35 14.19 1.57
CA LYS A 4 21.18 14.96 0.34
C LYS A 4 21.16 16.47 0.61
N LEU A 5 20.28 16.94 1.50
CA LEU A 5 20.16 18.37 1.81
C LEU A 5 21.45 18.99 2.38
N VAL A 6 22.18 18.25 3.22
CA VAL A 6 23.46 18.73 3.77
C VAL A 6 24.51 18.87 2.67
N ARG A 7 24.48 18.02 1.64
CA ARG A 7 25.36 18.11 0.47
C ARG A 7 24.96 19.30 -0.40
N ASP A 8 23.67 19.42 -0.72
CA ASP A 8 23.15 20.48 -1.58
C ASP A 8 23.45 21.87 -0.99
N LEU A 9 23.35 22.05 0.33
CA LEU A 9 23.73 23.28 1.03
C LEU A 9 25.24 23.58 1.02
N LYS A 10 26.08 22.55 0.97
CA LYS A 10 27.54 22.75 0.90
C LYS A 10 27.99 23.11 -0.52
N GLU A 11 27.28 22.61 -1.52
CA GLU A 11 27.60 22.83 -2.94
C GLU A 11 26.99 24.13 -3.48
N SER A 12 25.88 24.60 -2.90
CA SER A 12 25.25 25.87 -3.27
C SER A 12 25.55 26.97 -2.26
N CYS A 13 26.11 28.11 -2.70
CA CYS A 13 26.29 29.32 -1.87
C CYS A 13 24.96 30.04 -1.53
N SER A 14 23.83 29.34 -1.68
CA SER A 14 22.47 29.83 -1.47
C SER A 14 21.95 29.32 -0.12
N SER A 15 21.25 30.17 0.63
CA SER A 15 20.52 29.76 1.83
C SER A 15 19.20 29.05 1.52
N MET A 16 18.82 28.94 0.24
CA MET A 16 17.55 28.36 -0.21
C MET A 16 17.79 27.10 -1.05
N ILE A 17 17.13 26.00 -0.66
CA ILE A 17 17.13 24.72 -1.38
C ILE A 17 15.75 24.49 -1.97
N GLU A 18 15.68 24.18 -3.26
CA GLU A 18 14.43 23.76 -3.92
C GLU A 18 14.37 22.25 -4.06
N LEU A 19 13.38 21.61 -3.41
CA LEU A 19 13.08 20.20 -3.59
C LEU A 19 12.02 20.02 -4.67
N ARG A 20 12.46 19.87 -5.92
CA ARG A 20 11.56 19.61 -7.04
C ARG A 20 11.12 18.14 -7.02
N TYR A 21 9.82 17.91 -7.26
CA TYR A 21 9.19 16.59 -7.34
C TYR A 21 9.40 15.72 -6.09
N PHE A 22 9.17 16.28 -4.91
CA PHE A 22 9.32 15.54 -3.66
C PHE A 22 8.26 14.41 -3.57
N PRO A 23 8.67 13.14 -3.35
CA PRO A 23 7.75 12.01 -3.31
C PRO A 23 6.75 12.13 -2.15
N GLY A 24 5.48 11.87 -2.43
CA GLY A 24 4.41 11.99 -1.43
C GLY A 24 4.05 13.43 -1.04
N GLY A 25 4.61 14.44 -1.72
CA GLY A 25 4.25 15.85 -1.57
C GLY A 25 4.55 16.48 -0.21
N ALA A 26 3.91 17.63 0.05
CA ALA A 26 4.21 18.49 1.19
C ALA A 26 3.93 17.81 2.55
N LEU A 27 2.86 17.02 2.66
CA LEU A 27 2.52 16.30 3.90
C LEU A 27 3.61 15.31 4.29
N THR A 28 4.12 14.54 3.31
CA THR A 28 5.20 13.56 3.54
C THR A 28 6.50 14.26 3.93
N PHE A 29 6.78 15.41 3.30
CA PHE A 29 7.92 16.24 3.67
C PHE A 29 7.81 16.74 5.12
N GLU A 30 6.64 17.23 5.54
CA GLU A 30 6.40 17.64 6.92
C GLU A 30 6.70 16.52 7.92
N LEU A 31 6.25 15.29 7.65
CA LEU A 31 6.52 14.13 8.51
C LEU A 31 8.03 13.79 8.56
N ALA A 32 8.73 13.84 7.43
CA ALA A 32 10.18 13.65 7.38
C ALA A 32 10.93 14.74 8.18
N MET A 33 10.43 15.97 8.15
CA MET A 33 10.98 17.07 8.96
C MET A 33 10.68 16.90 10.45
N LYS A 34 9.47 16.48 10.83
CA LYS A 34 9.13 16.12 12.22
C LYS A 34 10.13 15.08 12.76
N PHE A 35 10.42 14.03 11.99
CA PHE A 35 11.46 13.06 12.34
C PHE A 35 12.84 13.71 12.58
N CYS A 36 13.24 14.63 11.70
CA CYS A 36 14.54 15.28 11.79
C CYS A 36 14.67 16.13 13.06
N TYR A 37 13.63 16.90 13.38
CA TYR A 37 13.54 17.73 14.59
C TYR A 37 13.25 16.93 15.88
N GLY A 38 13.03 15.62 15.79
CA GLY A 38 12.73 14.79 16.95
C GLY A 38 11.30 14.98 17.47
N ILE A 39 10.41 15.50 16.64
CA ILE A 39 8.99 15.58 16.92
C ILE A 39 8.38 14.20 16.62
N ASN A 40 7.58 13.69 17.55
CA ASN A 40 6.91 12.40 17.39
C ASN A 40 5.82 12.51 16.32
N PHE A 41 5.73 11.46 15.50
CA PHE A 41 4.67 11.24 14.54
C PHE A 41 4.50 9.73 14.36
N GLU A 42 3.37 9.32 13.78
CA GLU A 42 3.05 7.91 13.59
C GLU A 42 3.35 7.47 12.15
N ILE A 43 3.99 6.30 12.02
CA ILE A 43 4.09 5.58 10.75
C ILE A 43 2.88 4.65 10.65
N THR A 44 2.12 4.76 9.57
CA THR A 44 0.88 4.02 9.31
C THR A 44 0.95 3.33 7.95
N ALA A 45 0.06 2.37 7.71
CA ALA A 45 -0.04 1.68 6.41
C ALA A 45 -0.34 2.65 5.26
N SER A 46 -1.03 3.76 5.53
CA SER A 46 -1.35 4.78 4.53
C SER A 46 -0.16 5.69 4.17
N ASN A 47 0.74 5.99 5.12
CA ASN A 47 1.84 6.94 4.90
C ASN A 47 3.22 6.30 4.70
N VAL A 48 3.39 5.03 5.07
CA VAL A 48 4.71 4.37 5.11
C VAL A 48 5.39 4.32 3.73
N VAL A 49 4.62 4.13 2.66
CA VAL A 49 5.15 4.11 1.29
C VAL A 49 5.75 5.47 0.93
N ALA A 50 4.96 6.53 1.09
CA ALA A 50 5.39 7.89 0.79
C ALA A 50 6.62 8.28 1.63
N LEU A 51 6.60 7.95 2.93
CA LEU A 51 7.73 8.17 3.84
C LEU A 51 8.97 7.39 3.41
N ARG A 52 8.83 6.14 2.97
CA ARG A 52 9.94 5.30 2.53
C ARG A 52 10.59 5.85 1.26
N CYS A 53 9.77 6.35 0.33
CA CYS A 53 10.23 7.03 -0.89
C CYS A 53 10.92 8.37 -0.56
N ALA A 54 10.32 9.19 0.30
CA ALA A 54 10.90 10.45 0.79
C ALA A 54 12.23 10.25 1.51
N ALA A 55 12.30 9.25 2.39
CA ALA A 55 13.52 8.90 3.11
C ALA A 55 14.62 8.43 2.15
N GLY A 56 14.27 7.68 1.11
CA GLY A 56 15.18 7.31 0.03
C GLY A 56 15.68 8.54 -0.74
N TYR A 57 14.76 9.42 -1.16
CA TYR A 57 15.08 10.66 -1.87
C TYR A 57 16.01 11.59 -1.07
N LEU A 58 15.80 11.70 0.24
CA LEU A 58 16.61 12.53 1.15
C LEU A 58 17.88 11.84 1.65
N GLU A 59 18.11 10.59 1.22
CA GLU A 59 19.21 9.73 1.66
C GLU A 59 19.28 9.64 3.21
N MET A 60 18.16 9.32 3.85
CA MET A 60 18.03 9.18 5.30
C MET A 60 18.45 7.78 5.77
N THR A 61 19.72 7.45 5.55
CA THR A 61 20.33 6.13 5.83
C THR A 61 20.93 6.05 7.24
N GLU A 62 21.23 4.84 7.68
CA GLU A 62 21.82 4.59 9.00
C GLU A 62 23.27 5.06 9.12
N ASP A 63 23.95 5.38 8.01
CA ASP A 63 25.31 5.95 7.98
C ASP A 63 25.45 7.22 8.83
N TYR A 64 24.34 7.91 9.11
CA TYR A 64 24.31 9.15 9.89
C TYR A 64 23.80 8.96 11.32
N LYS A 65 22.86 8.03 11.51
CA LYS A 65 22.20 7.78 12.80
C LYS A 65 21.51 6.41 12.74
N GLU A 66 21.72 5.59 13.75
CA GLU A 66 20.95 4.36 13.96
C GLU A 66 19.43 4.67 14.03
N GLU A 67 18.62 3.73 13.51
CA GLU A 67 17.17 3.90 13.36
C GLU A 67 16.79 5.17 12.57
N ASN A 68 17.52 5.49 11.50
CA ASN A 68 17.11 6.57 10.61
C ASN A 68 15.78 6.22 9.90
N LEU A 69 15.18 7.19 9.21
CA LEU A 69 13.82 7.06 8.71
C LEU A 69 13.63 5.88 7.76
N ILE A 70 14.62 5.55 6.91
CA ILE A 70 14.58 4.34 6.06
C ILE A 70 14.40 3.09 6.93
N ALA A 71 15.27 2.89 7.92
CA ALA A 71 15.23 1.72 8.80
C ALA A 71 13.91 1.62 9.57
N ARG A 72 13.37 2.75 10.07
CA ARG A 72 12.06 2.76 10.74
C ARG A 72 10.91 2.38 9.84
N THR A 73 10.89 2.89 8.60
CA THR A 73 9.85 2.53 7.63
C THR A 73 9.94 1.06 7.22
N GLU A 74 11.14 0.50 7.01
CA GLU A 74 11.33 -0.92 6.74
C GLU A 74 10.89 -1.79 7.93
N ASN A 75 11.26 -1.41 9.16
CA ASN A 75 10.86 -2.14 10.35
C ASN A 75 9.33 -2.15 10.54
N TYR A 76 8.65 -1.04 10.24
CA TYR A 76 7.18 -1.02 10.23
C TYR A 76 6.62 -1.99 9.18
N LEU A 77 7.16 -1.99 7.97
CA LEU A 77 6.73 -2.89 6.91
C LEU A 77 6.88 -4.36 7.33
N ASP A 78 8.05 -4.76 7.84
CA ASP A 78 8.35 -6.16 8.19
C ASP A 78 7.64 -6.66 9.45
N GLN A 79 7.56 -5.82 10.48
CA GLN A 79 7.04 -6.26 11.78
C GLN A 79 5.54 -6.03 11.92
N ILE A 80 4.97 -5.07 11.18
CA ILE A 80 3.58 -4.67 11.36
C ILE A 80 2.78 -4.87 10.07
N ALA A 81 3.21 -4.31 8.94
CA ALA A 81 2.40 -4.34 7.73
C ALA A 81 2.29 -5.75 7.15
N PHE A 82 3.42 -6.42 6.88
CA PHE A 82 3.47 -7.76 6.26
C PHE A 82 3.01 -8.90 7.17
N ARG A 83 2.77 -8.62 8.46
CA ARG A 83 2.20 -9.58 9.42
C ARG A 83 0.66 -9.56 9.44
N SER A 84 0.04 -8.62 8.73
CA SER A 84 -1.41 -8.45 8.65
C SER A 84 -1.85 -8.33 7.20
N LEU A 85 -2.84 -9.13 6.80
CA LEU A 85 -3.42 -9.05 5.45
C LEU A 85 -3.98 -7.65 5.17
N THR A 86 -4.83 -7.13 6.07
CA THR A 86 -5.44 -5.79 5.94
C THR A 86 -4.37 -4.71 5.74
N LYS A 87 -3.32 -4.71 6.58
CA LYS A 87 -2.28 -3.69 6.47
C LYS A 87 -1.44 -3.85 5.21
N SER A 88 -1.18 -5.09 4.77
CA SER A 88 -0.47 -5.35 3.52
C SER A 88 -1.26 -4.86 2.31
N VAL A 89 -2.58 -5.06 2.29
CA VAL A 89 -3.49 -4.51 1.27
C VAL A 89 -3.48 -2.98 1.31
N GLN A 90 -3.61 -2.36 2.48
CA GLN A 90 -3.57 -0.90 2.60
C GLN A 90 -2.25 -0.28 2.11
N VAL A 91 -1.11 -0.91 2.41
CA VAL A 91 0.20 -0.48 1.89
C VAL A 91 0.23 -0.60 0.37
N LEU A 92 -0.33 -1.68 -0.19
CA LEU A 92 -0.39 -1.90 -1.63
C LEU A 92 -1.31 -0.87 -2.33
N CYS A 93 -2.48 -0.57 -1.76
CA CYS A 93 -3.35 0.52 -2.22
C CYS A 93 -2.64 1.87 -2.16
N SER A 94 -1.93 2.16 -1.06
CA SER A 94 -1.15 3.41 -0.95
C SER A 94 -0.09 3.49 -2.03
N TRP A 95 0.56 2.37 -2.36
CA TRP A 95 1.53 2.28 -3.44
C TRP A 95 0.93 2.56 -4.83
N GLU A 96 -0.27 2.06 -5.13
CA GLU A 96 -0.98 2.33 -6.41
C GLU A 96 -1.18 3.82 -6.68
N THR A 97 -1.32 4.61 -5.61
CA THR A 97 -1.54 6.06 -5.72
C THR A 97 -0.25 6.88 -5.90
N GLN A 98 0.93 6.27 -5.85
CA GLN A 98 2.20 6.97 -5.96
C GLN A 98 2.68 7.04 -7.42
N GLU A 99 3.03 8.24 -7.88
CA GLU A 99 3.58 8.49 -9.23
C GLU A 99 5.06 8.10 -9.37
N MET A 100 5.55 7.08 -8.64
CA MET A 100 6.98 6.80 -8.52
C MET A 100 7.36 5.41 -9.05
N ALA A 101 8.39 5.41 -9.90
CA ALA A 101 8.98 4.23 -10.52
C ALA A 101 9.64 3.31 -9.48
N GLU A 102 9.05 2.12 -9.28
CA GLU A 102 9.67 0.79 -9.09
C GLU A 102 10.96 0.64 -8.25
N THR A 103 11.31 1.58 -7.37
CA THR A 103 12.64 1.55 -6.73
C THR A 103 12.70 0.59 -5.53
N PHE A 104 11.56 0.09 -5.06
CA PHE A 104 11.51 -0.78 -3.88
C PHE A 104 10.62 -2.00 -4.15
N ASN A 105 11.11 -3.19 -3.77
CA ASN A 105 10.39 -4.47 -3.87
C ASN A 105 9.20 -4.58 -2.89
N ILE A 106 8.59 -3.44 -2.53
CA ILE A 106 7.46 -3.35 -1.58
C ILE A 106 6.21 -4.02 -2.16
N PRO A 107 5.83 -3.80 -3.45
CA PRO A 107 4.61 -4.41 -3.97
C PRO A 107 4.67 -5.94 -3.99
N ASP A 108 5.81 -6.53 -4.37
CA ASP A 108 5.99 -7.97 -4.35
C ASP A 108 5.96 -8.54 -2.92
N ARG A 109 6.59 -7.85 -1.96
CA ARG A 109 6.52 -8.21 -0.54
C ARG A 109 5.08 -8.12 0.00
N CYS A 110 4.31 -7.11 -0.40
CA CYS A 110 2.88 -7.01 -0.08
C CYS A 110 2.11 -8.21 -0.64
N VAL A 111 2.30 -8.53 -1.93
CA VAL A 111 1.62 -9.65 -2.60
C VAL A 111 1.90 -10.98 -1.90
N GLU A 112 3.17 -11.25 -1.60
CA GLU A 112 3.57 -12.46 -0.88
C GLU A 112 3.01 -12.48 0.55
N ALA A 113 3.10 -11.37 1.27
CA ALA A 113 2.55 -11.24 2.62
C ALA A 113 1.04 -11.49 2.64
N ILE A 114 0.28 -10.90 1.70
CA ILE A 114 -1.16 -11.12 1.58
C ILE A 114 -1.46 -12.62 1.39
N ALA A 115 -0.75 -13.28 0.48
CA ALA A 115 -0.95 -14.70 0.20
C ALA A 115 -0.65 -15.59 1.43
N ILE A 116 0.47 -15.35 2.11
CA ILE A 116 0.85 -16.09 3.33
C ILE A 116 -0.15 -15.87 4.46
N ASN A 117 -0.59 -14.62 4.68
CA ASN A 117 -1.55 -14.32 5.74
C ASN A 117 -2.92 -14.94 5.45
N ALA A 118 -3.41 -14.88 4.20
CA ALA A 118 -4.66 -15.53 3.80
C ALA A 118 -4.61 -17.04 4.02
N PHE A 119 -3.51 -17.68 3.60
CA PHE A 119 -3.30 -19.11 3.81
C PHE A 119 -3.22 -19.48 5.31
N ARG A 120 -2.50 -18.70 6.10
CA ARG A 120 -2.37 -18.92 7.55
C ARG A 120 -3.74 -18.86 8.24
N GLU A 121 -4.57 -17.89 7.90
CA GLU A 121 -5.92 -17.75 8.47
C GLU A 121 -6.86 -18.87 8.04
N GLN A 122 -6.75 -19.33 6.79
CA GLN A 122 -7.45 -20.51 6.32
C GLN A 122 -7.08 -21.77 7.13
N LEU A 123 -5.80 -21.96 7.47
CA LEU A 123 -5.38 -23.09 8.29
C LEU A 123 -5.96 -23.00 9.72
N VAL A 124 -5.96 -21.81 10.31
CA VAL A 124 -6.53 -21.59 11.65
C VAL A 124 -8.04 -21.87 11.65
N SER A 125 -8.77 -21.49 10.60
CA SER A 125 -10.21 -21.75 10.50
C SER A 125 -10.53 -23.22 10.22
N GLY A 126 -9.71 -23.92 9.43
CA GLY A 126 -9.87 -25.36 9.15
C GLY A 126 -9.66 -26.26 10.37
N LEU A 127 -8.93 -25.81 11.39
CA LEU A 127 -8.73 -26.55 12.65
C LEU A 127 -9.88 -26.39 13.66
N SER A 128 -10.84 -25.51 13.37
CA SER A 128 -11.96 -25.14 14.27
C SER A 128 -13.31 -25.71 13.80
N GLU A 129 -13.30 -26.80 13.02
CA GLU A 129 -14.50 -27.45 12.50
C GLU A 129 -15.39 -27.98 13.63
N GLU A 130 -16.47 -27.23 13.92
CA GLU A 130 -17.77 -27.83 14.27
C GLU A 130 -18.96 -26.85 14.19
N LEU A 131 -18.79 -25.51 14.19
CA LEU A 131 -19.97 -24.60 14.37
C LEU A 131 -20.01 -23.25 13.62
N LYS A 132 -19.41 -23.07 12.43
CA LYS A 132 -19.68 -21.84 11.65
C LYS A 132 -20.22 -22.12 10.26
N GLY A 133 -21.45 -21.66 10.05
CA GLY A 133 -22.11 -21.61 8.75
C GLY A 133 -21.32 -20.81 7.71
N ARG A 134 -21.83 -20.88 6.48
CA ARG A 134 -21.34 -20.31 5.22
C ARG A 134 -20.78 -18.87 5.24
N ASP A 135 -20.99 -18.10 6.29
CA ASP A 135 -20.64 -16.67 6.40
C ASP A 135 -19.19 -16.37 6.83
N CYS A 136 -18.36 -17.40 7.04
CA CYS A 136 -16.95 -17.22 7.39
C CYS A 136 -15.98 -17.23 6.20
N LEU A 137 -16.47 -17.36 4.96
CA LEU A 137 -15.60 -17.39 3.78
C LEU A 137 -15.06 -15.98 3.51
N GLU A 138 -13.97 -15.68 4.20
CA GLU A 138 -12.88 -14.85 3.69
C GLU A 138 -13.19 -13.37 3.67
N TRP A 139 -13.30 -12.76 4.85
CA TRP A 139 -13.32 -11.32 5.06
C TRP A 139 -12.29 -10.55 4.20
N TRP A 140 -11.15 -11.19 3.92
CA TRP A 140 -10.10 -10.64 3.06
C TRP A 140 -10.50 -10.45 1.60
N ILE A 141 -11.55 -11.11 1.11
CA ILE A 141 -12.09 -10.91 -0.25
C ILE A 141 -12.45 -9.45 -0.46
N GLN A 142 -13.11 -8.84 0.52
CA GLN A 142 -13.53 -7.44 0.44
C GLN A 142 -12.32 -6.52 0.37
N GLU A 143 -11.31 -6.79 1.19
CA GLU A 143 -10.06 -6.02 1.23
C GLU A 143 -9.33 -6.06 -0.11
N ILE A 144 -9.05 -7.27 -0.65
CA ILE A 144 -8.32 -7.39 -1.91
C ILE A 144 -9.14 -6.89 -3.10
N SER A 145 -10.48 -6.80 -2.97
CA SER A 145 -11.34 -6.26 -4.02
C SER A 145 -11.20 -4.75 -4.21
N ALA A 146 -10.56 -4.05 -3.27
CA ALA A 146 -10.23 -2.64 -3.42
C ALA A 146 -8.98 -2.39 -4.30
N LEU A 147 -8.23 -3.43 -4.67
CA LEU A 147 -7.01 -3.33 -5.46
C LEU A 147 -7.31 -3.11 -6.95
N GLY A 148 -6.43 -2.37 -7.63
CA GLY A 148 -6.41 -2.31 -9.09
C GLY A 148 -6.21 -3.70 -9.71
N ILE A 149 -6.71 -3.90 -10.94
CA ILE A 149 -6.72 -5.20 -11.62
C ILE A 149 -5.33 -5.84 -11.71
N ASP A 150 -4.29 -5.04 -11.92
CA ASP A 150 -2.90 -5.52 -12.03
C ASP A 150 -2.41 -6.14 -10.71
N TYR A 151 -2.71 -5.49 -9.57
CA TYR A 151 -2.32 -6.01 -8.27
C TYR A 151 -3.24 -7.10 -7.78
N TYR A 152 -4.54 -7.01 -8.06
CA TYR A 152 -5.50 -8.07 -7.76
C TYR A 152 -5.09 -9.40 -8.42
N THR A 153 -4.76 -9.38 -9.71
CA THR A 153 -4.34 -10.60 -10.44
C THR A 153 -3.03 -11.17 -9.90
N ARG A 154 -2.07 -10.32 -9.52
CA ARG A 154 -0.82 -10.72 -8.85
C ARG A 154 -1.09 -11.37 -7.49
N VAL A 155 -1.95 -10.78 -6.67
CA VAL A 155 -2.35 -11.31 -5.35
C VAL A 155 -3.01 -12.66 -5.50
N VAL A 156 -4.02 -12.80 -6.37
CA VAL A 156 -4.72 -14.07 -6.60
C VAL A 156 -3.77 -15.15 -7.11
N SER A 157 -2.86 -14.79 -8.01
CA SER A 157 -1.83 -15.72 -8.50
C SER A 157 -0.88 -16.19 -7.40
N ALA A 158 -0.48 -15.29 -6.49
CA ALA A 158 0.35 -15.63 -5.35
C ALA A 158 -0.41 -16.50 -4.33
N MET A 159 -1.68 -16.19 -4.06
CA MET A 159 -2.56 -16.99 -3.20
C MET A 159 -2.71 -18.42 -3.72
N ALA A 160 -2.95 -18.59 -5.02
CA ALA A 160 -3.03 -19.90 -5.67
C ALA A 160 -1.74 -20.70 -5.49
N LYS A 161 -0.57 -20.07 -5.70
CA LYS A 161 0.75 -20.70 -5.52
C LYS A 161 1.05 -21.06 -4.06
N THR A 162 0.49 -20.28 -3.12
CA THR A 162 0.70 -20.46 -1.67
C THR A 162 -0.22 -21.54 -1.07
N GLY A 163 -1.26 -21.98 -1.80
CA GLY A 163 -2.16 -23.05 -1.37
C GLY A 163 -3.47 -22.56 -0.72
N VAL A 164 -3.86 -21.29 -0.96
CA VAL A 164 -5.23 -20.85 -0.66
C VAL A 164 -6.20 -21.68 -1.51
N ARG A 165 -7.31 -22.12 -0.90
CA ARG A 165 -8.29 -23.02 -1.52
C ARG A 165 -8.83 -22.45 -2.83
N SER A 166 -9.07 -23.31 -3.80
CA SER A 166 -9.61 -22.92 -5.10
C SER A 166 -11.03 -22.34 -4.96
N GLU A 167 -11.84 -22.85 -4.04
CA GLU A 167 -13.20 -22.33 -3.78
C GLU A 167 -13.16 -20.87 -3.31
N SER A 168 -12.19 -20.56 -2.46
CA SER A 168 -11.91 -19.22 -1.93
C SER A 168 -11.51 -18.25 -3.04
N ILE A 169 -10.58 -18.68 -3.89
CA ILE A 169 -10.14 -17.90 -5.05
C ILE A 169 -11.29 -17.67 -6.04
N VAL A 170 -12.12 -18.67 -6.30
CA VAL A 170 -13.30 -18.51 -7.18
C VAL A 170 -14.29 -17.53 -6.56
N ALA A 171 -14.55 -17.61 -5.25
CA ALA A 171 -15.41 -16.67 -4.55
C ALA A 171 -14.87 -15.24 -4.63
N SER A 172 -13.56 -15.04 -4.47
CA SER A 172 -12.92 -13.73 -4.60
C SER A 172 -13.05 -13.16 -6.01
N LEU A 173 -12.90 -14.00 -7.05
CA LEU A 173 -13.07 -13.59 -8.44
C LEU A 173 -14.50 -13.16 -8.75
N MET A 174 -15.47 -13.93 -8.28
CA MET A 174 -16.88 -13.59 -8.42
C MET A 174 -17.18 -12.25 -7.74
N HIS A 175 -16.71 -12.05 -6.51
CA HIS A 175 -16.89 -10.79 -5.78
C HIS A 175 -16.24 -9.60 -6.49
N TYR A 176 -14.98 -9.74 -6.92
CA TYR A 176 -14.25 -8.70 -7.65
C TYR A 176 -14.99 -8.26 -8.93
N SER A 177 -15.51 -9.24 -9.68
CA SER A 177 -16.27 -8.98 -10.89
C SER A 177 -17.55 -8.18 -10.60
N GLN A 178 -18.26 -8.52 -9.52
CA GLN A 178 -19.50 -7.84 -9.14
C GLN A 178 -19.24 -6.40 -8.71
N GLU A 179 -18.20 -6.15 -7.90
CA GLU A 179 -17.84 -4.79 -7.47
C GLU A 179 -17.38 -3.92 -8.64
N SER A 180 -16.57 -4.48 -9.54
CA SER A 180 -16.13 -3.79 -10.76
C SER A 180 -17.32 -3.40 -11.65
N LEU A 181 -18.32 -4.27 -11.79
CA LEU A 181 -19.52 -4.01 -12.59
C LEU A 181 -20.45 -2.96 -11.97
N LYS A 182 -20.53 -2.89 -10.63
CA LYS A 182 -21.28 -1.83 -9.94
C LYS A 182 -20.67 -0.45 -10.24
N GLY A 183 -19.35 -0.33 -10.23
CA GLY A 183 -18.65 0.91 -10.59
C GLY A 183 -18.94 1.37 -12.03
N VAL A 184 -18.99 0.43 -12.98
CA VAL A 184 -19.32 0.72 -14.39
C VAL A 184 -20.76 1.20 -14.55
N ASN A 185 -21.73 0.60 -13.83
CA ASN A 185 -23.13 1.01 -13.92
C ASN A 185 -23.39 2.42 -13.35
N VAL A 186 -22.61 2.88 -12.37
CA VAL A 186 -22.69 4.25 -11.85
C VAL A 186 -22.12 5.25 -12.86
N MET A 187 -21.00 4.93 -13.50
CA MET A 187 -20.43 5.74 -14.61
C MET A 187 -21.38 5.84 -15.80
N ASN A 188 -22.08 4.76 -16.14
CA ASN A 188 -22.98 4.73 -17.28
C ASN A 188 -24.24 5.61 -17.06
N ARG A 189 -24.74 5.70 -15.82
CA ARG A 189 -25.85 6.61 -15.47
C ARG A 189 -25.47 8.09 -15.59
N ASN A 190 -24.24 8.44 -15.20
CA ASN A 190 -23.73 9.81 -15.32
C ASN A 190 -23.45 10.22 -16.79
N CYS A 191 -23.07 9.27 -17.66
CA CYS A 191 -22.97 9.53 -19.10
C CYS A 191 -24.33 9.69 -19.79
N THR A 192 -25.38 9.01 -19.31
CA THR A 192 -26.75 9.23 -19.82
C THR A 192 -27.35 10.55 -19.36
N GLU A 193 -27.02 11.05 -18.15
CA GLU A 193 -27.50 12.36 -17.67
C GLU A 193 -26.80 13.55 -18.35
N GLN A 194 -25.53 13.40 -18.80
CA GLN A 194 -24.85 14.46 -19.58
C GLN A 194 -25.33 14.56 -21.04
N ARG A 195 -26.02 13.54 -21.59
CA ARG A 195 -26.61 13.62 -22.93
C ARG A 195 -27.92 14.40 -22.99
N VAL A 196 -28.60 14.61 -21.86
CA VAL A 196 -29.89 15.33 -21.83
C VAL A 196 -29.71 16.85 -21.71
N ILE A 197 -28.53 17.35 -21.34
CA ILE A 197 -28.29 18.79 -21.10
C ILE A 197 -27.81 19.53 -22.37
N VAL A 198 -27.62 18.84 -23.51
CA VAL A 198 -27.18 19.48 -24.77
C VAL A 198 -28.34 19.69 -25.78
N GLU A 199 -29.57 19.30 -25.43
CA GLU A 199 -30.76 19.61 -26.23
C GLU A 199 -31.82 20.33 -25.37
N ALA A 200 -31.59 21.62 -25.12
CA ALA A 200 -32.62 22.58 -24.69
C ALA A 200 -32.25 23.99 -25.14
#